data_AF-A0A9D5ZXN5-F1
#
_entry.id   AF-A0A9D5ZXN5-F1
#
_cell.length_a   1.000
_cell.length_b   1.000
_cell.length_c   1.000
_cell.angle_alpha   90.00
_cell.angle_beta   90.00
_cell.angle_gamma   90.00
#
_symmetry.space_group_name_H-M   'P 1'
#
loop_
_entity.id
_entity.type
_entity.pdbx_description
1 polymer ?
#
loop_
_entity_poly.entity_id
_entity_poly.type
_entity_poly.pdbx_seq_one_letter_code
_entity_poly.pdbx_strand_id
1 'polypeptide(L)'
;MLRCVGLGDVAKIVFLVFFGGVMGGIASFFLELVSNAGNNKRPSCFYLQKGNGGVEVSQGNSPTCVITNDNKKLCRKMYIIHLLVRGFIGAAGAFGGLLVLFVTSRFPKEPIFTTGNMLFLLSFFVVSGYASDRLLPAISNALLKRIEEVEKRQVDAIKDVETLKSEKDKLHFKLNVSDARTFGYHALSSPTTTNISLAINKVETVLSTDESLKIDRSMNFLLVNLYKQAKNYEKAIDIINKFIESMDADKAKSKSPELPEKEEEFKRNIADAHFHKACLYSLQAEKLKDSDGAAYKQMIQTVFDELKMSFDNVENKEAAKNNKTDFNSIKEEAAFKELVNS
;
A
#
# COMPACT_ATOMS: atom_id res chain seq x y z
N MET A 1 -39.11 -38.45 -31.42
CA MET A 1 -38.86 -39.01 -32.76
C MET A 1 -38.09 -38.00 -33.59
N LEU A 2 -36.75 -38.09 -33.61
CA LEU A 2 -35.95 -37.40 -34.62
C LEU A 2 -36.09 -38.19 -35.93
N ARG A 3 -36.88 -37.69 -36.88
CA ARG A 3 -36.81 -38.20 -38.26
C ARG A 3 -35.38 -37.96 -38.75
N CYS A 4 -34.78 -38.95 -39.40
CA CYS A 4 -33.48 -38.79 -40.07
C CYS A 4 -33.60 -37.66 -41.11
N VAL A 5 -33.22 -36.44 -40.73
CA VAL A 5 -33.10 -35.33 -41.67
C VAL A 5 -31.95 -35.70 -42.60
N GLY A 6 -32.22 -35.76 -43.90
CA GLY A 6 -31.17 -36.05 -44.87
C GLY A 6 -30.04 -35.02 -44.75
N LEU A 7 -28.79 -35.46 -44.89
CA LEU A 7 -27.61 -34.58 -44.79
C LEU A 7 -27.73 -33.32 -45.68
N GLY A 8 -28.38 -33.45 -46.84
CA GLY A 8 -28.65 -32.33 -47.75
C GLY A 8 -29.62 -31.28 -47.22
N ASP A 9 -30.57 -31.65 -46.36
CA ASP A 9 -31.54 -30.72 -45.78
C ASP A 9 -30.94 -29.93 -44.63
N VAL A 10 -30.07 -30.58 -43.83
CA VAL A 10 -29.26 -29.89 -42.81
C VAL A 10 -28.34 -28.86 -43.46
N ALA A 11 -27.67 -29.24 -44.56
CA ALA A 11 -26.77 -28.32 -45.29
C ALA A 11 -27.51 -27.08 -45.83
N LYS A 12 -28.74 -27.23 -46.35
CA LYS A 12 -29.55 -26.10 -46.82
C LYS A 12 -29.96 -25.15 -45.69
N ILE A 13 -30.34 -25.69 -44.52
CA ILE A 13 -30.71 -24.88 -43.36
C ILE A 13 -29.49 -24.10 -42.86
N VAL A 14 -28.33 -24.76 -42.72
CA VAL A 14 -27.08 -24.10 -42.31
C VAL A 14 -26.68 -23.01 -43.30
N PHE A 15 -26.80 -23.28 -44.61
CA PHE A 15 -26.52 -22.29 -45.65
C PHE A 15 -27.45 -21.08 -45.55
N LEU A 16 -28.75 -21.30 -45.34
CA LEU A 16 -29.75 -20.24 -45.25
C LEU A 16 -29.57 -19.39 -43.97
N VAL A 17 -29.20 -20.01 -42.86
CA VAL A 17 -28.87 -19.33 -41.59
C VAL A 17 -27.62 -18.47 -41.75
N PHE A 18 -26.56 -19.04 -42.33
CA PHE A 18 -25.32 -18.32 -42.57
C PHE A 18 -25.54 -17.13 -43.53
N PHE A 19 -26.18 -17.37 -44.67
CA PHE A 19 -26.43 -16.32 -45.67
C PHE A 19 -27.39 -15.24 -45.14
N GLY A 20 -28.48 -15.64 -44.47
CA GLY A 20 -29.41 -14.69 -43.86
C GLY A 20 -28.75 -13.84 -42.78
N GLY A 21 -27.92 -14.44 -41.92
CA GLY A 21 -27.18 -13.71 -40.90
C GLY A 21 -26.11 -12.77 -41.46
N VAL A 22 -25.34 -13.21 -42.46
CA VAL A 22 -24.36 -12.35 -43.15
C VAL A 22 -25.06 -11.17 -43.83
N MET A 23 -26.18 -11.42 -44.53
CA MET A 23 -26.98 -10.36 -45.16
C MET A 23 -27.56 -9.38 -44.13
N GLY A 24 -27.99 -9.86 -42.97
CA GLY A 24 -28.43 -9.01 -41.86
C GLY A 24 -27.31 -8.11 -41.33
N GLY A 25 -26.10 -8.66 -41.14
CA GLY A 25 -24.92 -7.88 -40.73
C GLY A 25 -24.48 -6.85 -41.78
N ILE A 26 -24.52 -7.22 -43.07
CA ILE A 26 -24.22 -6.31 -44.19
C ILE A 26 -25.28 -5.20 -44.29
N ALA A 27 -26.56 -5.53 -44.16
CA ALA A 27 -27.65 -4.55 -44.19
C ALA A 27 -27.53 -3.54 -43.04
N SER A 28 -27.19 -4.00 -41.82
CA SER A 28 -26.89 -3.12 -40.68
C SER A 28 -25.80 -2.11 -41.00
N PHE A 29 -24.73 -2.58 -41.65
CA PHE A 29 -23.60 -1.74 -42.06
C PHE A 29 -24.01 -0.67 -43.10
N PHE A 30 -24.79 -1.03 -44.12
CA PHE A 30 -25.27 -0.06 -45.10
C PHE A 30 -26.23 0.97 -44.48
N LEU A 31 -27.14 0.55 -43.61
CA LEU A 31 -28.03 1.46 -42.89
C LEU A 31 -27.26 2.46 -42.02
N GLU A 32 -26.18 2.02 -41.39
CA GLU A 32 -25.31 2.90 -40.62
C GLU A 32 -24.57 3.91 -41.50
N LEU A 33 -24.09 3.50 -42.68
CA LEU A 33 -23.48 4.42 -43.65
C LEU A 33 -24.46 5.48 -44.13
N VAL A 34 -25.70 5.08 -44.44
CA VAL A 34 -26.76 6.00 -44.88
C VAL A 34 -27.20 6.93 -43.74
N SER A 35 -27.40 6.40 -42.53
CA SER A 35 -27.76 7.20 -41.36
C SER A 35 -26.67 8.21 -40.99
N ASN A 36 -25.40 7.86 -41.16
CA ASN A 36 -24.28 8.77 -40.93
C ASN A 36 -24.18 9.85 -42.03
N ALA A 37 -24.45 9.50 -43.29
CA ALA A 37 -24.52 10.46 -44.39
C ALA A 37 -25.62 11.52 -44.19
N GLY A 38 -26.78 11.14 -43.66
CA GLY A 38 -27.91 12.07 -43.42
C GLY A 38 -27.74 13.02 -42.23
N ASN A 39 -26.96 12.65 -41.22
CA ASN A 39 -26.81 13.44 -39.99
C ASN A 39 -25.59 14.39 -39.98
N ASN A 40 -24.90 14.59 -41.12
CA ASN A 40 -23.59 15.26 -41.19
C ASN A 40 -22.51 14.70 -40.24
N LYS A 41 -22.80 13.58 -39.56
CA LYS A 41 -21.81 12.79 -38.83
C LYS A 41 -21.08 11.97 -39.86
N ARG A 42 -19.99 12.51 -40.40
CA ARG A 42 -19.09 11.73 -41.25
C ARG A 42 -18.78 10.42 -40.50
N PRO A 43 -18.91 9.24 -41.13
CA PRO A 43 -18.44 8.00 -40.49
C PRO A 43 -17.02 8.26 -40.03
N SER A 44 -16.68 7.85 -38.81
CA SER A 44 -15.53 8.24 -37.99
C SER A 44 -14.15 7.95 -38.61
N CYS A 45 -13.90 8.48 -39.81
CA CYS A 45 -12.64 8.64 -40.48
C CYS A 45 -12.35 10.14 -40.40
N PHE A 46 -11.84 10.59 -39.25
CA PHE A 46 -11.36 11.95 -39.12
C PHE A 46 -10.17 12.13 -40.06
N TYR A 47 -10.34 13.00 -41.05
CA TYR A 47 -9.22 13.51 -41.83
C TYR A 47 -8.44 14.47 -40.92
N LEU A 48 -7.22 14.08 -40.52
CA LEU A 48 -6.25 15.07 -40.03
C LEU A 48 -5.83 15.91 -41.23
N GLN A 49 -6.46 17.07 -41.40
CA GLN A 49 -5.94 18.10 -42.29
C GLN A 49 -4.63 18.58 -41.66
N LYS A 50 -3.51 18.40 -42.37
CA LYS A 50 -2.17 18.76 -41.90
C LYS A 50 -2.07 20.29 -41.82
N GLY A 51 -2.59 20.87 -40.74
CA GLY A 51 -2.26 22.23 -40.32
C GLY A 51 -0.85 22.23 -39.74
N ASN A 52 -0.09 23.29 -39.99
CA ASN A 52 1.32 23.45 -39.60
C ASN A 52 1.53 23.64 -38.08
N GLY A 53 0.85 22.87 -37.22
CA GLY A 53 1.10 22.87 -35.79
C GLY A 53 0.14 21.95 -35.03
N GLY A 54 0.71 21.05 -34.22
CA GLY A 54 0.04 20.35 -33.11
C GLY A 54 -1.08 19.36 -33.47
N VAL A 55 -0.82 18.06 -33.31
CA VAL A 55 -1.87 17.03 -33.34
C VAL A 55 -2.41 16.85 -31.92
N GLU A 56 -3.56 17.45 -31.61
CA GLU A 56 -4.33 17.06 -30.42
C GLU A 56 -5.15 15.81 -30.73
N VAL A 57 -4.91 14.74 -29.96
CA VAL A 57 -5.65 13.48 -30.04
C VAL A 57 -6.75 13.52 -28.97
N SER A 58 -7.99 13.81 -29.39
CA SER A 58 -9.16 13.63 -28.52
C SER A 58 -9.52 12.14 -28.48
N GLN A 59 -9.42 11.51 -27.30
CA GLN A 59 -9.82 10.12 -27.07
C GLN A 59 -11.34 9.97 -27.19
N GLY A 60 -11.79 9.37 -28.30
CA GLY A 60 -13.12 8.80 -28.44
C GLY A 60 -13.05 7.27 -28.55
N ASN A 61 -13.96 6.56 -27.90
CA ASN A 61 -14.02 5.09 -27.78
C ASN A 61 -14.39 4.35 -29.08
N SER A 62 -13.78 4.68 -30.22
CA SER A 62 -13.95 3.94 -31.47
C SER A 62 -12.64 3.90 -32.25
N PRO A 63 -12.31 2.80 -32.94
CA PRO A 63 -11.05 2.67 -33.67
C PRO A 63 -11.00 3.70 -34.82
N THR A 64 -10.27 4.79 -34.60
CA THR A 64 -10.05 5.85 -35.58
C THR A 64 -8.92 5.50 -36.54
N CYS A 65 -9.24 5.35 -37.83
CA CYS A 65 -8.23 5.28 -38.89
C CYS A 65 -7.76 6.68 -39.28
N VAL A 66 -6.45 6.94 -39.14
CA VAL A 66 -5.83 8.17 -39.65
C VAL A 66 -5.54 8.00 -41.15
N ILE A 67 -6.23 8.78 -42.00
CA ILE A 67 -6.04 8.73 -43.46
C ILE A 67 -5.05 9.83 -43.88
N THR A 68 -3.79 9.47 -44.13
CA THR A 68 -2.90 10.25 -45.01
C THR A 68 -3.08 9.81 -46.46
N ASN A 69 -2.78 10.67 -47.44
CA ASN A 69 -3.09 10.44 -48.87
C ASN A 69 -2.47 9.13 -49.43
N ASP A 70 -1.41 8.61 -48.79
CA ASP A 70 -0.74 7.35 -49.15
C ASP A 70 -1.45 6.08 -48.62
N ASN A 71 -2.45 6.21 -47.74
CA ASN A 71 -3.09 5.08 -47.04
C ASN A 71 -4.45 4.65 -47.63
N LYS A 72 -4.79 5.04 -48.86
CA LYS A 72 -6.04 4.62 -49.54
C LYS A 72 -6.18 3.09 -49.63
N LYS A 73 -5.07 2.36 -49.78
CA LYS A 73 -5.06 0.88 -49.77
C LYS A 73 -5.33 0.31 -48.37
N LEU A 74 -4.85 0.96 -47.30
CA LEU A 74 -5.04 0.52 -45.91
C LEU A 74 -6.49 0.74 -45.45
N CYS A 75 -7.08 1.88 -45.80
CA CYS A 75 -8.47 2.20 -45.46
C CYS A 75 -9.47 1.24 -46.13
N ARG A 76 -9.22 0.86 -47.40
CA ARG A 76 -10.02 -0.18 -48.08
C ARG A 76 -9.92 -1.53 -47.37
N LYS A 77 -8.72 -1.92 -46.92
CA LYS A 77 -8.52 -3.17 -46.16
C LYS A 77 -9.27 -3.16 -44.82
N MET A 78 -9.19 -2.08 -44.06
CA MET A 78 -9.93 -1.97 -42.78
C MET A 78 -11.44 -1.98 -42.99
N TYR A 79 -11.95 -1.34 -44.04
CA TYR A 79 -13.37 -1.38 -44.39
C TYR A 79 -13.84 -2.80 -44.73
N ILE A 80 -13.04 -3.57 -45.48
CA ILE A 80 -13.33 -4.98 -45.78
C ILE A 80 -13.31 -5.81 -44.49
N ILE A 81 -12.32 -5.64 -43.61
CA ILE A 81 -12.25 -6.35 -42.34
C ILE A 81 -13.48 -6.04 -41.48
N HIS A 82 -13.87 -4.78 -41.38
CA HIS A 82 -15.04 -4.36 -40.61
C HIS A 82 -16.36 -4.92 -41.18
N LEU A 83 -16.49 -4.96 -42.52
CA LEU A 83 -17.61 -5.62 -43.20
C LEU A 83 -17.66 -7.12 -42.87
N LEU A 84 -16.51 -7.80 -42.90
CA LEU A 84 -16.43 -9.22 -42.58
C LEU A 84 -16.80 -9.50 -41.13
N VAL A 85 -16.28 -8.71 -40.17
CA VAL A 85 -16.59 -8.85 -38.74
C VAL A 85 -18.09 -8.70 -38.49
N ARG A 86 -18.75 -7.71 -39.09
CA ARG A 86 -20.21 -7.55 -38.98
C ARG A 86 -20.99 -8.68 -39.63
N GLY A 87 -20.50 -9.19 -40.76
CA GLY A 87 -21.05 -10.39 -41.39
C GLY A 87 -21.00 -11.60 -40.45
N PHE A 88 -19.88 -11.82 -39.75
CA PHE A 88 -19.73 -12.90 -38.77
C PHE A 88 -20.63 -12.71 -37.54
N ILE A 89 -20.74 -11.49 -37.00
CA ILE A 89 -21.63 -11.19 -35.86
C ILE A 89 -23.10 -11.42 -36.25
N GLY A 90 -23.48 -11.03 -37.47
CA GLY A 90 -24.81 -11.29 -38.03
C GLY A 90 -25.08 -12.78 -38.22
N ALA A 91 -24.11 -13.55 -38.73
CA ALA A 91 -24.20 -15.01 -38.83
C ALA A 91 -24.42 -15.66 -37.46
N ALA A 92 -23.63 -15.28 -36.45
CA ALA A 92 -23.79 -15.77 -35.07
C ALA A 92 -25.19 -15.48 -34.50
N GLY A 93 -25.72 -14.28 -34.78
CA GLY A 93 -27.10 -13.89 -34.43
C GLY A 93 -28.16 -14.76 -35.09
N ALA A 94 -27.99 -15.11 -36.36
CA ALA A 94 -28.89 -16.02 -37.07
C ALA A 94 -28.83 -17.44 -36.51
N PHE A 95 -27.66 -17.94 -36.13
CA PHE A 95 -27.51 -19.23 -35.44
C PHE A 95 -28.20 -19.22 -34.07
N GLY A 96 -28.11 -18.13 -33.31
CA GLY A 96 -28.87 -17.95 -32.06
C GLY A 96 -30.39 -18.00 -32.29
N GLY A 97 -30.87 -17.32 -33.33
CA GLY A 97 -32.28 -17.38 -33.74
C GLY A 97 -32.73 -18.79 -34.13
N LEU A 98 -31.88 -19.54 -34.84
CA LEU A 98 -32.15 -20.94 -35.20
C LEU A 98 -32.31 -21.81 -33.94
N LEU A 99 -31.44 -21.62 -32.93
CA LEU A 99 -31.53 -22.34 -31.66
C LEU A 99 -32.84 -22.01 -30.93
N VAL A 100 -33.28 -20.75 -30.92
CA VAL A 100 -34.59 -20.37 -30.34
C VAL A 100 -35.75 -21.05 -31.07
N LEU A 101 -35.71 -21.12 -32.41
CA LEU A 101 -36.73 -21.82 -33.19
C LEU A 101 -36.75 -23.33 -32.91
N PHE A 102 -35.59 -23.95 -32.67
CA PHE A 102 -35.51 -25.35 -32.23
C PHE A 102 -36.10 -25.55 -30.83
N VAL A 103 -35.73 -24.72 -29.85
CA VAL A 103 -36.22 -24.82 -28.47
C VAL A 103 -37.73 -24.59 -28.40
N THR A 104 -38.24 -23.61 -29.13
CA THR A 104 -39.69 -23.29 -29.16
C THR A 104 -40.52 -24.27 -29.98
N SER A 105 -39.89 -25.24 -30.66
CA SER A 105 -40.55 -26.27 -31.47
C SER A 105 -41.55 -25.68 -32.47
N ARG A 106 -41.24 -24.52 -33.08
CA ARG A 106 -42.18 -23.72 -33.88
C ARG A 106 -42.66 -24.40 -35.17
N PHE A 107 -41.95 -25.44 -35.66
CA PHE A 107 -42.32 -26.22 -36.85
C PHE A 107 -42.34 -27.73 -36.60
N PRO A 108 -43.29 -28.26 -35.81
CA PRO A 108 -43.26 -29.67 -35.42
C PRO A 108 -43.91 -30.63 -36.44
N LYS A 109 -44.66 -30.12 -37.44
CA LYS A 109 -45.50 -30.98 -38.32
C LYS A 109 -45.48 -30.65 -39.82
N GLU A 110 -44.90 -29.53 -40.25
CA GLU A 110 -44.85 -29.15 -41.67
C GLU A 110 -43.45 -29.35 -42.27
N PRO A 111 -43.34 -29.72 -43.57
CA PRO A 111 -42.05 -29.72 -44.23
C PRO A 111 -41.48 -28.30 -44.25
N ILE A 112 -40.29 -28.14 -43.69
CA ILE A 112 -39.55 -26.86 -43.58
C ILE A 112 -39.34 -26.21 -44.97
N PHE A 113 -39.38 -27.01 -46.04
CA PHE A 113 -39.05 -26.63 -47.41
C PHE A 113 -40.26 -26.17 -48.26
N THR A 114 -41.32 -25.64 -47.66
CA THR A 114 -42.33 -24.89 -48.43
C THR A 114 -41.83 -23.47 -48.72
N THR A 115 -42.18 -22.92 -49.89
CA THR A 115 -41.73 -21.58 -50.34
C THR A 115 -42.04 -20.48 -49.31
N GLY A 116 -43.19 -20.58 -48.62
CA GLY A 116 -43.56 -19.65 -47.54
C GLY A 116 -42.67 -19.76 -46.30
N ASN A 117 -42.34 -20.98 -45.87
CA ASN A 117 -41.51 -21.21 -44.68
C ASN A 117 -40.05 -20.80 -44.92
N MET A 118 -39.53 -20.98 -46.15
CA MET A 118 -38.20 -20.49 -46.52
C MET A 118 -38.09 -18.96 -46.46
N LEU A 119 -39.10 -18.25 -46.97
CA LEU A 119 -39.12 -16.78 -46.97
C LEU A 119 -39.21 -16.24 -45.53
N PHE A 120 -40.01 -16.88 -44.68
CA PHE A 120 -40.10 -16.54 -43.27
C PHE A 120 -38.77 -16.76 -42.55
N LEU A 121 -38.12 -17.93 -42.73
CA LEU A 121 -36.84 -18.24 -42.11
C LEU A 121 -35.75 -17.27 -42.54
N LEU A 122 -35.67 -16.95 -43.84
CA LEU A 122 -34.71 -15.98 -44.35
C LEU A 122 -34.91 -14.59 -43.71
N SER A 123 -36.16 -14.12 -43.65
CA SER A 123 -36.50 -12.82 -43.05
C SER A 123 -36.17 -12.80 -41.54
N PHE A 124 -36.48 -13.89 -40.84
CA PHE A 124 -36.18 -14.05 -39.43
C PHE A 124 -34.67 -14.03 -39.15
N PHE A 125 -33.86 -14.72 -39.97
CA PHE A 125 -32.40 -14.72 -39.80
C PHE A 125 -31.75 -13.38 -40.14
N VAL A 126 -32.26 -12.65 -41.13
CA VAL A 126 -31.81 -11.28 -41.43
C VAL A 126 -32.09 -10.36 -40.25
N VAL A 127 -33.30 -10.41 -39.67
CA VAL A 127 -33.67 -9.60 -38.51
C VAL A 127 -32.87 -10.00 -37.26
N SER A 128 -32.68 -11.30 -37.03
CA SER A 128 -31.87 -11.81 -35.91
C SER A 128 -30.40 -11.41 -36.03
N GLY A 129 -29.85 -11.46 -37.24
CA GLY A 129 -28.50 -10.98 -37.54
C GLY A 129 -28.34 -9.48 -37.29
N TYR A 130 -29.32 -8.67 -37.72
CA TYR A 130 -29.37 -7.23 -37.45
C TYR A 130 -29.47 -6.91 -35.95
N ALA A 131 -30.36 -7.60 -35.23
CA ALA A 131 -30.55 -7.41 -33.80
C ALA A 131 -29.29 -7.78 -33.00
N SER A 132 -28.61 -8.86 -33.39
CA SER A 132 -27.35 -9.31 -32.79
C SER A 132 -26.24 -8.25 -32.91
N ASP A 133 -26.06 -7.67 -34.09
CA ASP A 133 -25.05 -6.62 -34.35
C ASP A 133 -25.27 -5.37 -33.48
N ARG A 134 -26.53 -5.05 -33.14
CA ARG A 134 -26.87 -3.88 -32.32
C ARG A 134 -26.89 -4.17 -30.82
N LEU A 135 -27.39 -5.33 -30.40
CA LEU A 135 -27.59 -5.66 -28.99
C LEU A 135 -26.33 -6.21 -28.32
N LEU A 136 -25.53 -7.03 -29.02
CA LEU A 136 -24.34 -7.63 -28.43
C LEU A 136 -23.31 -6.60 -27.95
N PRO A 137 -22.99 -5.52 -28.71
CA PRO A 137 -22.08 -4.49 -28.22
C PRO A 137 -22.64 -3.74 -27.02
N ALA A 138 -23.96 -3.46 -27.00
CA ALA A 138 -24.60 -2.75 -25.89
C ALA A 138 -24.58 -3.59 -24.59
N ILE A 139 -24.87 -4.89 -24.70
CA ILE A 139 -24.82 -5.83 -23.57
C ILE A 139 -23.37 -6.02 -23.11
N SER A 140 -22.43 -6.19 -24.04
CA SER A 140 -21.00 -6.32 -23.73
C SER A 140 -20.48 -5.10 -22.96
N ASN A 141 -20.78 -3.88 -23.44
CA ASN A 141 -20.38 -2.65 -22.75
C ASN A 141 -21.03 -2.51 -21.37
N ALA A 142 -22.30 -2.93 -21.21
CA ALA A 142 -22.96 -2.92 -19.90
C ALA A 142 -22.36 -3.94 -18.93
N LEU A 143 -21.98 -5.13 -19.42
CA LEU A 143 -21.30 -6.16 -18.63
C LEU A 143 -19.89 -5.73 -18.25
N LEU A 144 -19.11 -5.19 -19.19
CA LEU A 144 -17.77 -4.64 -18.92
C LEU A 144 -17.83 -3.54 -17.86
N LYS A 145 -18.79 -2.61 -17.97
CA LYS A 145 -18.98 -1.56 -16.98
C LYS A 145 -19.33 -2.11 -15.59
N ARG A 146 -20.15 -3.16 -15.51
CA ARG A 146 -20.45 -3.83 -14.23
C ARG A 146 -19.24 -4.56 -13.65
N ILE A 147 -18.43 -5.19 -14.49
CA ILE A 147 -17.19 -5.85 -14.06
C ILE A 147 -16.21 -4.80 -13.50
N GLU A 148 -16.03 -3.69 -14.21
CA GLU A 148 -15.17 -2.58 -13.79
C GLU A 148 -15.67 -1.95 -12.48
N GLU A 149 -16.99 -1.76 -12.31
CA GLU A 149 -17.58 -1.28 -11.06
C GLU A 149 -17.36 -2.26 -9.89
N VAL A 150 -17.41 -3.57 -10.13
CA VAL A 150 -17.16 -4.60 -9.11
C VAL A 150 -15.67 -4.66 -8.75
N GLU A 151 -14.78 -4.61 -9.74
CA GLU A 151 -13.33 -4.60 -9.55
C GLU A 151 -12.90 -3.36 -8.76
N LYS A 152 -13.42 -2.19 -9.11
CA LYS A 152 -13.15 -0.94 -8.37
C LYS A 152 -13.60 -1.03 -6.91
N ARG A 153 -14.80 -1.58 -6.64
CA ARG A 153 -15.29 -1.80 -5.27
C ARG A 153 -14.42 -2.78 -4.48
N GLN A 154 -13.85 -3.80 -5.11
CA GLN A 154 -12.93 -4.72 -4.44
C GLN A 154 -11.59 -4.06 -4.10
N VAL A 155 -11.03 -3.26 -5.02
CA VAL A 155 -9.79 -2.52 -4.78
C VAL A 155 -9.96 -1.49 -3.67
N ASP A 156 -11.07 -0.75 -3.65
CA ASP A 156 -11.36 0.23 -2.60
C ASP A 156 -11.55 -0.46 -1.24
N ALA A 157 -12.25 -1.61 -1.18
CA ALA A 157 -12.39 -2.39 0.06
C ALA A 157 -11.06 -2.96 0.58
N ILE A 158 -10.15 -3.37 -0.31
CA ILE A 158 -8.81 -3.85 0.09
C ILE A 158 -7.97 -2.70 0.68
N LYS A 159 -8.02 -1.51 0.07
CA LYS A 159 -7.34 -0.32 0.59
C LYS A 159 -7.90 0.11 1.95
N ASP A 160 -9.21 0.04 2.15
CA ASP A 160 -9.84 0.34 3.44
C ASP A 160 -9.44 -0.67 4.52
N VAL A 161 -9.30 -1.96 4.19
CA VAL A 161 -8.82 -2.98 5.13
C VAL A 161 -7.34 -2.81 5.46
N GLU A 162 -6.49 -2.48 4.49
CA GLU A 162 -5.06 -2.23 4.72
C GLU A 162 -4.82 -0.98 5.57
N THR A 163 -5.56 0.09 5.32
CA THR A 163 -5.47 1.32 6.13
C THR A 163 -5.91 1.05 7.57
N LEU A 164 -7.06 0.39 7.78
CA LEU A 164 -7.53 0.01 9.12
C LEU A 164 -6.57 -0.95 9.84
N LYS A 165 -5.96 -1.90 9.13
CA LYS A 165 -4.95 -2.80 9.70
C LYS A 165 -3.71 -2.02 10.12
N SER A 166 -3.23 -1.11 9.26
CA SER A 166 -2.07 -0.27 9.58
C SER A 166 -2.32 0.69 10.75
N GLU A 167 -3.54 1.22 10.89
CA GLU A 167 -3.93 2.06 12.02
C GLU A 167 -4.06 1.24 13.31
N LYS A 168 -4.65 0.05 13.23
CA LYS A 168 -4.76 -0.88 14.34
C LYS A 168 -3.38 -1.32 14.83
N ASP A 169 -2.45 -1.65 13.92
CA ASP A 169 -1.09 -2.06 14.27
C ASP A 169 -0.31 -0.91 14.92
N LYS A 170 -0.46 0.32 14.40
CA LYS A 170 0.10 1.55 15.03
C LYS A 170 -0.49 1.78 16.43
N LEU A 171 -1.80 1.56 16.61
CA LEU A 171 -2.46 1.74 17.89
C LEU A 171 -2.01 0.67 18.91
N HIS A 172 -1.93 -0.60 18.50
CA HIS A 172 -1.40 -1.67 19.34
C HIS A 172 0.04 -1.42 19.75
N PHE A 173 0.87 -0.93 18.83
CA PHE A 173 2.23 -0.55 19.15
C PHE A 173 2.28 0.57 20.20
N LYS A 174 1.51 1.66 20.01
CA LYS A 174 1.42 2.76 21.00
C LYS A 174 0.91 2.27 22.36
N LEU A 175 -0.07 1.37 22.36
CA LEU A 175 -0.61 0.78 23.59
C LEU A 175 0.46 -0.04 24.31
N ASN A 176 1.21 -0.88 23.59
CA ASN A 176 2.31 -1.66 24.15
C ASN A 176 3.42 -0.77 24.74
N VAL A 177 3.76 0.34 24.08
CA VAL A 177 4.72 1.33 24.60
C VAL A 177 4.19 1.96 25.90
N SER A 178 2.93 2.40 25.90
CA SER A 178 2.30 2.99 27.08
C SER A 178 2.20 2.02 28.26
N ASP A 179 1.84 0.77 27.98
CA ASP A 179 1.74 -0.30 28.97
C ASP A 179 3.11 -0.63 29.56
N ALA A 180 4.15 -0.72 28.72
CA ALA A 180 5.52 -0.95 29.18
C ALA A 180 6.02 0.20 30.07
N ARG A 181 5.75 1.46 29.70
CA ARG A 181 6.07 2.64 30.53
C ARG A 181 5.37 2.59 31.87
N THR A 182 4.04 2.42 31.85
CA THR A 182 3.21 2.40 33.06
C THR A 182 3.65 1.29 34.00
N PHE A 183 3.88 0.09 33.46
CA PHE A 183 4.34 -1.05 34.24
C PHE A 183 5.76 -0.85 34.79
N GLY A 184 6.67 -0.26 34.01
CA GLY A 184 8.02 0.05 34.47
C GLY A 184 8.03 1.09 35.59
N TYR A 185 7.30 2.19 35.46
CA TYR A 185 7.20 3.19 36.53
C TYR A 185 6.55 2.64 37.79
N HIS A 186 5.54 1.78 37.64
CA HIS A 186 4.94 1.07 38.78
C HIS A 186 5.98 0.19 39.49
N ALA A 187 6.80 -0.55 38.74
CA ALA A 187 7.85 -1.39 39.30
C ALA A 187 8.95 -0.59 40.03
N LEU A 188 9.29 0.61 39.55
CA LEU A 188 10.20 1.52 40.25
C LEU A 188 9.60 2.10 41.54
N SER A 189 8.31 2.42 41.52
CA SER A 189 7.63 3.07 42.65
C SER A 189 7.24 2.09 43.75
N SER A 190 6.97 0.82 43.40
CA SER A 190 6.52 -0.23 44.33
C SER A 190 7.27 -1.56 44.12
N PRO A 191 8.59 -1.58 44.36
CA PRO A 191 9.45 -2.72 44.03
C PRO A 191 9.14 -4.01 44.83
N THR A 192 8.45 -3.88 45.96
CA THR A 192 8.02 -5.03 46.79
C THR A 192 6.83 -5.79 46.21
N THR A 193 6.03 -5.15 45.36
CA THR A 193 4.78 -5.71 44.81
C THR A 193 4.91 -6.16 43.36
N THR A 194 5.88 -5.62 42.64
CA THR A 194 6.02 -5.85 41.19
C THR A 194 7.36 -6.51 40.89
N ASN A 195 7.33 -7.55 40.06
CA ASN A 195 8.53 -8.26 39.65
C ASN A 195 9.37 -7.38 38.69
N ILE A 196 10.50 -6.85 39.19
CA ILE A 196 11.41 -5.98 38.43
C ILE A 196 11.91 -6.68 37.16
N SER A 197 12.22 -7.97 37.20
CA SER A 197 12.67 -8.73 36.03
C SER A 197 11.61 -8.79 34.94
N LEU A 198 10.33 -8.89 35.32
CA LEU A 198 9.23 -8.85 34.35
C LEU A 198 9.10 -7.46 33.72
N ALA A 199 9.31 -6.39 34.50
CA ALA A 199 9.28 -5.02 34.00
C ALA A 199 10.41 -4.75 33.01
N ILE A 200 11.63 -5.21 33.33
CA ILE A 200 12.78 -5.18 32.43
C ILE A 200 12.45 -5.87 31.12
N ASN A 201 12.00 -7.12 31.16
CA ASN A 201 11.68 -7.89 29.95
C ASN A 201 10.63 -7.19 29.07
N LYS A 202 9.58 -6.59 29.67
CA LYS A 202 8.56 -5.86 28.92
C LYS A 202 9.14 -4.63 28.22
N VAL A 203 9.94 -3.83 28.92
CA VAL A 203 10.54 -2.61 28.37
C VAL A 203 11.57 -2.96 27.28
N GLU A 204 12.39 -4.00 27.47
CA GLU A 204 13.34 -4.49 26.45
C GLU A 204 12.62 -5.01 25.20
N THR A 205 11.53 -5.75 25.37
CA THR A 205 10.74 -6.27 24.23
C THR A 205 10.22 -5.12 23.38
N VAL A 206 9.72 -4.05 24.01
CA VAL A 206 9.27 -2.86 23.29
C VAL A 206 10.43 -2.14 22.58
N LEU A 207 11.55 -1.93 23.26
CA LEU A 207 12.73 -1.27 22.69
C LEU A 207 13.36 -2.02 21.50
N SER A 208 13.24 -3.35 21.49
CA SER A 208 13.72 -4.19 20.39
C SER A 208 12.75 -4.27 19.20
N THR A 209 11.51 -3.83 19.37
CA THR A 209 10.48 -3.89 18.31
C THR A 209 10.61 -2.74 17.31
N ASP A 210 11.10 -1.57 17.74
CA ASP A 210 11.18 -0.36 16.91
C ASP A 210 12.50 0.39 17.14
N GLU A 211 13.22 0.68 16.06
CA GLU A 211 14.50 1.39 16.12
C GLU A 211 14.38 2.84 16.60
N SER A 212 13.24 3.50 16.34
CA SER A 212 13.00 4.88 16.79
C SER A 212 12.94 4.99 18.31
N LEU A 213 12.61 3.90 19.02
CA LEU A 213 12.60 3.88 20.47
C LEU A 213 14.01 3.78 21.06
N LYS A 214 15.03 3.41 20.27
CA LYS A 214 16.43 3.37 20.74
C LYS A 214 16.95 4.76 21.13
N ILE A 215 16.40 5.81 20.52
CA ILE A 215 16.70 7.22 20.86
C ILE A 215 15.65 7.84 21.79
N ASP A 216 14.63 7.08 22.22
CA ASP A 216 13.63 7.59 23.17
C ASP A 216 14.25 7.64 24.58
N ARG A 217 14.56 8.85 25.04
CA ARG A 217 15.14 9.11 26.36
C ARG A 217 14.32 8.48 27.49
N SER A 218 12.99 8.61 27.44
CA SER A 218 12.13 8.15 28.53
C SER A 218 12.16 6.63 28.72
N MET A 219 12.17 5.87 27.62
CA MET A 219 12.23 4.41 27.65
C MET A 219 13.61 3.91 28.06
N ASN A 220 14.67 4.49 27.52
CA ASN A 220 16.04 4.09 27.87
C ASN A 220 16.33 4.37 29.34
N PHE A 221 16.00 5.56 29.86
CA PHE A 221 16.25 5.90 31.26
C PHE A 221 15.34 5.13 32.22
N LEU A 222 14.10 4.80 31.80
CA LEU A 222 13.26 3.86 32.54
C LEU A 222 13.95 2.50 32.69
N LEU A 223 14.47 1.95 31.59
CA LEU A 223 15.16 0.66 31.62
C LEU A 223 16.43 0.68 32.46
N VAL A 224 17.23 1.75 32.36
CA VAL A 224 18.41 2.00 33.18
C VAL A 224 18.06 1.98 34.67
N ASN A 225 17.00 2.70 35.06
CA ASN A 225 16.56 2.74 36.44
C ASN A 225 16.04 1.38 36.94
N LEU A 226 15.38 0.59 36.09
CA LEU A 226 14.97 -0.76 36.44
C LEU A 226 16.18 -1.67 36.68
N TYR A 227 17.21 -1.58 35.84
CA TYR A 227 18.45 -2.33 36.03
C TYR A 227 19.25 -1.86 37.25
N LYS A 228 19.26 -0.55 37.52
CA LYS A 228 19.80 0.04 38.76
C LYS A 228 19.10 -0.55 39.99
N GLN A 229 17.77 -0.62 39.98
CA GLN A 229 16.98 -1.21 41.06
C GLN A 229 17.27 -2.72 41.23
N ALA A 230 17.50 -3.43 40.13
CA ALA A 230 17.96 -4.82 40.13
C ALA A 230 19.45 -4.99 40.51
N LYS A 231 20.17 -3.90 40.80
CA LYS A 231 21.61 -3.86 41.11
C LYS A 231 22.52 -4.41 40.00
N ASN A 232 22.04 -4.46 38.76
CA ASN A 232 22.82 -4.85 37.60
C ASN A 232 23.33 -3.61 36.87
N TYR A 233 24.37 -3.01 37.44
CA TYR A 233 24.92 -1.74 36.98
C TYR A 233 25.61 -1.86 35.62
N GLU A 234 26.22 -3.02 35.31
CA GLU A 234 26.88 -3.25 34.02
C GLU A 234 25.90 -3.17 32.85
N LYS A 235 24.75 -3.84 32.97
CA LYS A 235 23.69 -3.73 31.94
C LYS A 235 23.10 -2.34 31.86
N ALA A 236 22.92 -1.67 33.00
CA ALA A 236 22.43 -0.29 33.00
C ALA A 236 23.38 0.65 32.24
N ILE A 237 24.70 0.49 32.41
CA ILE A 237 25.71 1.26 31.68
C ILE A 237 25.70 0.92 30.18
N ASP A 238 25.60 -0.37 29.83
CA ASP A 238 25.52 -0.82 28.43
C ASP A 238 24.32 -0.19 27.68
N ILE A 239 23.17 -0.10 28.33
CA ILE A 239 21.99 0.56 27.75
C ILE A 239 22.25 2.05 27.51
N ILE A 240 22.88 2.76 28.44
CA ILE A 240 23.21 4.18 28.25
C ILE A 240 24.21 4.35 27.10
N ASN A 241 25.22 3.49 27.01
CA ASN A 241 26.19 3.55 25.92
C ASN A 241 25.50 3.34 24.56
N LYS A 242 24.62 2.35 24.45
CA LYS A 242 23.81 2.11 23.23
C LYS A 242 22.89 3.29 22.90
N PHE A 243 22.34 3.95 23.91
CA PHE A 243 21.55 5.16 23.73
C PHE A 243 22.40 6.30 23.14
N ILE A 244 23.58 6.57 23.71
CA ILE A 244 24.53 7.59 23.21
C ILE A 244 24.94 7.26 21.77
N GLU A 245 25.34 6.02 21.49
CA GLU A 245 25.71 5.57 20.14
C GLU A 245 24.56 5.74 19.13
N SER A 246 23.33 5.43 19.54
CA SER A 246 22.15 5.60 18.69
C SER A 246 21.84 7.07 18.41
N MET A 247 22.01 7.94 19.41
CA MET A 247 21.86 9.39 19.27
C MET A 247 22.92 9.97 18.32
N ASP A 248 24.19 9.61 18.49
CA ASP A 248 25.27 10.06 17.61
C ASP A 248 25.08 9.59 16.17
N ALA A 249 24.62 8.35 15.98
CA ALA A 249 24.32 7.80 14.66
C ALA A 249 23.13 8.52 14.00
N ASP A 250 22.10 8.91 14.76
CA ASP A 250 20.97 9.68 14.26
C ASP A 250 21.41 11.08 13.82
N LYS A 251 22.20 11.76 14.66
CA LYS A 251 22.79 13.07 14.32
C LYS A 251 23.64 13.02 13.05
N ALA A 252 24.42 11.97 12.84
CA ALA A 252 25.23 11.78 11.63
C ALA A 252 24.39 11.55 10.37
N LYS A 253 23.21 10.91 10.50
CA LYS A 253 22.26 10.67 9.39
C LYS A 253 21.45 11.93 9.05
N SER A 254 21.10 12.72 10.06
CA SER A 254 20.35 13.98 9.96
C SER A 254 21.24 15.10 9.38
N LYS A 255 21.60 15.00 8.09
CA LYS A 255 22.43 15.96 7.33
C LYS A 255 21.79 17.35 7.12
N SER A 256 20.79 17.75 7.91
CA SER A 256 20.13 19.05 7.77
C SER A 256 20.60 20.04 8.84
N PRO A 257 20.57 21.36 8.56
CA PRO A 257 20.71 22.39 9.59
C PRO A 257 19.45 22.30 10.46
N GLU A 258 19.47 21.42 11.45
CA GLU A 258 18.36 21.25 12.37
C GLU A 258 18.15 22.55 13.15
N LEU A 259 16.88 22.85 13.41
CA LEU A 259 16.47 23.99 14.22
C LEU A 259 17.25 23.99 15.55
N PRO A 260 17.64 25.17 16.08
CA PRO A 260 18.41 25.28 17.33
C PRO A 260 17.83 24.46 18.48
N GLU A 261 16.50 24.36 18.56
CA GLU A 261 15.77 23.60 19.59
C GLU A 261 16.13 22.11 19.61
N LYS A 262 16.33 21.48 18.45
CA LYS A 262 16.71 20.06 18.37
C LYS A 262 18.16 19.82 18.80
N GLU A 263 19.05 20.77 18.51
CA GLU A 263 20.44 20.69 18.93
C GLU A 263 20.57 20.82 20.45
N GLU A 264 19.80 21.72 21.07
CA GLU A 264 19.73 21.85 22.52
C GLU A 264 19.15 20.60 23.18
N GLU A 265 18.09 20.02 22.62
CA GLU A 265 17.51 18.76 23.11
C GLU A 265 18.52 17.60 23.00
N PHE A 266 19.23 17.50 21.88
CA PHE A 266 20.31 16.52 21.70
C PHE A 266 21.38 16.66 22.79
N LYS A 267 21.92 17.87 22.98
CA LYS A 267 22.96 18.13 24.00
C LYS A 267 22.47 17.79 25.41
N ARG A 268 21.23 18.15 25.74
CA ARG A 268 20.61 17.82 27.02
C ARG A 268 20.49 16.32 27.25
N ASN A 269 20.03 15.58 26.24
CA ASN A 269 19.86 14.13 26.33
C ASN A 269 21.21 13.42 26.53
N ILE A 270 22.27 13.87 25.85
CA ILE A 270 23.64 13.36 26.03
C ILE A 270 24.19 13.71 27.42
N ALA A 271 24.03 14.97 27.87
CA ALA A 271 24.47 15.39 29.20
C ALA A 271 23.79 14.55 30.31
N ASP A 272 22.50 14.28 30.18
CA ASP A 272 21.77 13.45 31.14
C ASP A 272 22.21 11.98 31.09
N ALA A 273 22.57 11.46 29.92
CA ALA A 273 23.12 10.11 29.79
C ALA A 273 24.45 9.99 30.56
N HIS A 274 25.36 10.96 30.39
CA HIS A 274 26.59 11.04 31.17
C HIS A 274 26.34 11.17 32.67
N PHE A 275 25.33 11.97 33.09
CA PHE A 275 24.93 12.06 34.49
C PHE A 275 24.53 10.71 35.08
N HIS A 276 23.70 9.94 34.37
CA HIS A 276 23.26 8.62 34.84
C HIS A 276 24.42 7.63 34.86
N LYS A 277 25.35 7.66 33.90
CA LYS A 277 26.59 6.86 33.95
C LYS A 277 27.42 7.19 35.18
N ALA A 278 27.63 8.47 35.47
CA ALA A 278 28.35 8.91 36.67
C ALA A 278 27.70 8.36 37.95
N CYS A 279 26.37 8.40 38.04
CA CYS A 279 25.63 7.83 39.17
C CYS A 279 25.89 6.31 39.31
N LEU A 280 25.85 5.56 38.20
CA LEU A 280 26.06 4.11 38.20
C LEU A 280 27.51 3.73 38.55
N TYR A 281 28.49 4.43 37.99
CA TYR A 281 29.91 4.21 38.31
C TYR A 281 30.21 4.55 39.77
N SER A 282 29.59 5.60 40.33
CA SER A 282 29.73 5.95 41.74
C SER A 282 29.21 4.84 42.68
N LEU A 283 28.08 4.23 42.33
CA LEU A 283 27.53 3.07 43.04
C LEU A 283 28.38 1.79 42.87
N GLN A 284 29.06 1.63 41.73
CA GLN A 284 30.04 0.54 41.55
C GLN A 284 31.29 0.78 42.39
N ALA A 285 31.79 2.02 42.43
CA ALA A 285 32.96 2.39 43.20
C ALA A 285 32.77 2.15 44.70
N GLU A 286 31.56 2.36 45.23
CA GLU A 286 31.26 2.07 46.63
C GLU A 286 31.58 0.61 47.01
N LYS A 287 31.37 -0.34 46.09
CA LYS A 287 31.71 -1.76 46.32
C LYS A 287 33.22 -2.04 46.32
N LEU A 288 34.01 -1.16 45.71
CA LEU A 288 35.47 -1.32 45.57
C LEU A 288 36.26 -0.61 46.66
N LYS A 289 35.61 0.29 47.42
CA LYS A 289 36.24 1.19 48.39
C LYS A 289 37.12 0.45 49.40
N ASP A 290 36.67 -0.71 49.86
CA ASP A 290 37.35 -1.49 50.90
C ASP A 290 38.18 -2.66 50.34
N SER A 291 38.11 -2.94 49.03
CA SER A 291 38.71 -4.15 48.42
C SER A 291 39.93 -3.87 47.54
N ASP A 292 39.88 -2.82 46.72
CA ASP A 292 40.93 -2.53 45.74
C ASP A 292 41.07 -1.03 45.54
N GLY A 293 42.05 -0.44 46.24
CA GLY A 293 42.29 1.00 46.22
C GLY A 293 42.73 1.55 44.84
N ALA A 294 43.32 0.72 43.98
CA ALA A 294 43.69 1.15 42.63
C ALA A 294 42.46 1.16 41.71
N ALA A 295 41.66 0.09 41.72
CA ALA A 295 40.42 0.03 40.95
C ALA A 295 39.41 1.08 41.43
N TYR A 296 39.32 1.33 42.73
CA TYR A 296 38.49 2.40 43.29
C TYR A 296 38.89 3.78 42.72
N LYS A 297 40.18 4.14 42.78
CA LYS A 297 40.67 5.42 42.25
C LYS A 297 40.37 5.59 40.76
N GLN A 298 40.57 4.52 39.97
CA GLN A 298 40.24 4.55 38.55
C GLN A 298 38.75 4.77 38.33
N MET A 299 37.88 4.08 39.09
CA MET A 299 36.43 4.25 38.99
C MET A 299 36.00 5.67 39.37
N ILE A 300 36.58 6.25 40.42
CA ILE A 300 36.29 7.64 40.82
C ILE A 300 36.70 8.62 39.73
N GLN A 301 37.85 8.41 39.09
CA GLN A 301 38.26 9.24 37.96
C GLN A 301 37.23 9.17 36.82
N THR A 302 36.76 7.98 36.46
CA THR A 302 35.68 7.80 35.48
C THR A 302 34.42 8.56 35.88
N VAL A 303 34.02 8.53 37.15
CA VAL A 303 32.86 9.29 37.63
C VAL A 303 33.04 10.80 37.37
N PHE A 304 34.21 11.35 37.69
CA PHE A 304 34.48 12.77 37.48
C PHE A 304 34.52 13.16 36.00
N ASP A 305 35.04 12.30 35.14
CA ASP A 305 35.09 12.56 33.71
C ASP A 305 33.67 12.57 33.10
N GLU A 306 32.79 11.65 33.52
CA GLU A 306 31.39 11.64 33.11
C GLU A 306 30.60 12.85 33.68
N LEU A 307 30.86 13.26 34.93
CA LEU A 307 30.23 14.46 35.52
C LEU A 307 30.63 15.74 34.78
N LYS A 308 31.90 15.88 34.39
CA LYS A 308 32.36 17.02 33.58
C LYS A 308 31.59 17.14 32.27
N MET A 309 31.36 16.02 31.58
CA MET A 309 30.56 15.99 30.35
C MET A 309 29.07 16.29 30.59
N SER A 310 28.58 16.07 31.81
CA SER A 310 27.19 16.33 32.18
C SER A 310 26.91 17.77 32.64
N PHE A 311 27.91 18.51 33.13
CA PHE A 311 27.67 19.77 33.87
C PHE A 311 27.46 21.00 33.00
N ASP A 312 27.55 20.86 31.68
CA ASP A 312 26.99 21.82 30.74
C ASP A 312 25.47 21.97 30.93
N ASN A 313 24.80 20.96 31.52
CA ASN A 313 23.43 21.06 32.01
C ASN A 313 23.40 21.44 33.51
N VAL A 314 22.93 22.67 33.80
CA VAL A 314 22.80 23.21 35.16
C VAL A 314 21.92 22.34 36.06
N GLU A 315 20.87 21.72 35.51
CA GLU A 315 19.97 20.84 36.27
C GLU A 315 20.72 19.62 36.82
N ASN A 316 21.65 19.05 36.04
CA ASN A 316 22.44 17.90 36.46
C ASN A 316 23.46 18.26 37.53
N LYS A 317 24.03 19.47 37.46
CA LYS A 317 24.95 19.98 38.49
C LYS A 317 24.23 20.16 39.83
N GLU A 318 23.04 20.76 39.82
CA GLU A 318 22.19 20.89 41.02
C GLU A 318 21.71 19.54 41.53
N ALA A 319 21.37 18.61 40.63
CA ALA A 319 21.01 17.25 40.99
C ALA A 319 22.18 16.53 41.69
N ALA A 320 23.42 16.63 41.18
CA ALA A 320 24.61 16.05 41.79
C ALA A 320 24.81 16.52 43.24
N LYS A 321 24.66 17.83 43.48
CA LYS A 321 24.80 18.46 44.79
C LYS A 321 23.80 17.90 45.80
N ASN A 322 22.54 17.78 45.37
CA ASN A 322 21.41 17.40 46.21
C ASN A 322 21.23 15.87 46.32
N ASN A 323 21.87 15.08 45.46
CA ASN A 323 21.79 13.63 45.51
C ASN A 323 22.47 13.11 46.80
N LYS A 324 21.70 12.35 47.57
CA LYS A 324 22.08 11.79 48.89
C LYS A 324 22.30 10.28 48.85
N THR A 325 22.23 9.66 47.67
CA THR A 325 22.33 8.20 47.56
C THR A 325 23.43 7.81 46.59
N ASP A 326 23.43 8.36 45.38
CA ASP A 326 24.25 7.85 44.29
C ASP A 326 25.72 8.28 44.40
N PHE A 327 25.97 9.47 44.95
CA PHE A 327 27.32 10.05 45.08
C PHE A 327 27.89 9.98 46.50
N ASN A 328 27.29 9.21 47.40
CA ASN A 328 27.72 9.15 48.80
C ASN A 328 29.18 8.70 48.97
N SER A 329 29.66 7.83 48.09
CA SER A 329 31.03 7.34 48.10
C SER A 329 32.07 8.42 47.81
N ILE A 330 31.70 9.46 47.04
CA ILE A 330 32.63 10.49 46.54
C ILE A 330 32.33 11.91 47.03
N LYS A 331 31.23 12.13 47.75
CA LYS A 331 30.74 13.46 48.10
C LYS A 331 31.74 14.29 48.92
N GLU A 332 32.58 13.61 49.70
CA GLU A 332 33.60 14.26 50.53
C GLU A 332 34.92 14.53 49.80
N GLU A 333 35.11 13.96 48.62
CA GLU A 333 36.31 14.17 47.80
C GLU A 333 36.45 15.64 47.40
N ALA A 334 37.65 16.19 47.56
CA ALA A 334 37.92 17.59 47.24
C ALA A 334 37.58 17.92 45.77
N ALA A 335 37.92 17.02 44.86
CA ALA A 335 37.63 17.15 43.43
C ALA A 335 36.11 17.20 43.14
N PHE A 336 35.29 16.45 43.88
CA PHE A 336 33.84 16.51 43.72
C PHE A 336 33.29 17.87 44.18
N LYS A 337 33.76 18.36 45.34
CA LYS A 337 33.36 19.68 45.88
C LYS A 337 33.78 20.82 44.96
N GLU A 338 34.96 20.74 44.36
CA GLU A 338 35.41 21.73 43.37
C GLU A 338 34.50 21.71 42.14
N LEU A 339 34.29 20.53 41.57
CA LEU A 339 33.51 20.35 40.33
C LEU A 339 32.05 20.82 40.46
N VAL A 340 31.42 20.61 41.61
CA VAL A 340 30.02 21.01 41.85
C VAL A 340 29.88 22.49 42.21
N ASN A 341 30.95 23.15 42.67
CA ASN A 341 30.94 24.57 43.04
C ASN A 341 31.52 25.51 41.98
N SER A 342 32.22 24.99 40.96
CA SER A 342 32.77 25.75 39.83
C SER A 342 31.71 26.12 38.80
#